data_AF-A0A8X7CN06-F1
#
_entry.id   AF-A0A8X7CN06-F1
#
_cell.length_a   1.000
_cell.length_b   1.000
_cell.length_c   1.000
_cell.angle_alpha   90.00
_cell.angle_beta   90.00
_cell.angle_gamma   90.00
#
_symmetry.space_group_name_H-M   'P 1'
#
loop_
_entity.id
_entity.type
_entity.pdbx_description
1 polymer ?
#
loop_
_entity_poly.entity_id
_entity_poly.type
_entity_poly.pdbx_seq_one_letter_code
_entity_poly.pdbx_strand_id
1 'polypeptide(L)'
;MFLQEIETSDVTDIDCLDHQEINKRIRHVQTIREQLRKRFRIEYLGQLREQTQCHRKSRPLTVGEVVVVENSLTNRTLWSLTRVIQLIPGKDGHIRVARVKTETGELVRPVQRLYNLELQEQEINLPKI
;
A
#
# COMPACT_ATOMS: atom_id res chain seq x y z
N MET A 1 -47.97 35.92 -4.17
CA MET A 1 -47.79 35.20 -2.90
C MET A 1 -47.63 33.74 -3.27
N PHE A 2 -46.38 33.24 -3.32
CA PHE A 2 -46.08 31.85 -3.69
C PHE A 2 -45.07 31.34 -2.66
N LEU A 3 -45.57 30.77 -1.57
CA LEU A 3 -44.82 29.85 -0.73
C LEU A 3 -45.65 28.57 -0.74
N GLN A 4 -45.28 27.66 -1.63
CA GLN A 4 -45.74 26.29 -1.54
C GLN A 4 -44.85 25.65 -0.48
N GLU A 5 -45.45 25.18 0.62
CA GLU A 5 -44.74 24.42 1.64
C GLU A 5 -44.03 23.25 0.95
N ILE A 6 -42.74 23.10 1.22
CA ILE A 6 -42.01 21.91 0.80
C ILE A 6 -42.63 20.79 1.63
N GLU A 7 -43.31 19.83 1.01
CA GLU A 7 -43.68 18.59 1.67
C GLU A 7 -42.38 18.02 2.23
N THR A 8 -42.19 18.10 3.55
CA THR A 8 -41.11 17.37 4.19
C THR A 8 -41.45 15.92 3.93
N SER A 9 -40.70 15.29 3.04
CA SER A 9 -40.70 13.84 2.94
C SER A 9 -40.16 13.37 4.29
N ASP A 10 -41.06 13.16 5.25
CA ASP A 10 -40.74 12.53 6.51
C ASP A 10 -40.34 11.10 6.14
N VAL A 11 -39.03 10.88 6.03
CA VAL A 11 -38.47 9.55 5.80
C VAL A 11 -38.56 8.80 7.12
N THR A 12 -39.78 8.38 7.46
CA THR A 12 -40.11 7.63 8.69
C THR A 12 -39.34 6.32 8.83
N ASP A 13 -38.75 5.87 7.72
CA ASP A 13 -37.98 4.62 7.64
C ASP A 13 -36.58 4.73 8.27
N ILE A 14 -36.10 5.95 8.53
CA ILE A 14 -34.82 6.16 9.23
C ILE A 14 -35.01 6.09 10.75
N ASP A 15 -36.16 6.53 11.25
CA ASP A 15 -36.44 6.65 12.69
C ASP A 15 -36.82 5.31 13.35
N CYS A 16 -37.18 4.29 12.56
CA CYS A 16 -37.44 2.93 13.05
C CYS A 16 -36.19 2.04 13.08
N LEU A 17 -35.05 2.50 12.56
CA LEU A 17 -33.76 1.84 12.72
C LEU A 17 -33.20 2.15 14.10
N ASP A 18 -33.33 1.20 15.02
CA ASP A 18 -32.74 1.31 16.36
C ASP A 18 -31.23 1.64 16.24
N HIS A 19 -30.80 2.66 16.98
CA HIS A 19 -29.39 3.08 17.08
C HIS A 19 -28.47 1.87 17.35
N GLN A 20 -28.97 0.86 18.07
CA GLN A 20 -28.23 -0.38 18.32
C GLN A 20 -27.99 -1.21 17.05
N GLU A 21 -28.96 -1.31 16.13
CA GLU A 21 -28.84 -2.08 14.89
C GLU A 21 -27.89 -1.40 13.90
N ILE A 22 -27.96 -0.06 13.78
CA ILE A 22 -27.01 0.72 12.98
C ILE A 22 -25.59 0.53 13.51
N ASN A 23 -25.39 0.64 14.82
CA ASN A 23 -24.08 0.43 15.45
C ASN A 23 -23.54 -1.00 15.26
N LYS A 24 -24.41 -2.03 15.36
CA LYS A 24 -24.03 -3.42 15.08
C LYS A 24 -23.55 -3.57 13.63
N ARG A 25 -24.25 -2.98 12.66
CA ARG A 25 -23.88 -3.04 11.25
C ARG A 25 -22.59 -2.28 10.96
N ILE A 26 -22.39 -1.11 11.56
CA ILE A 26 -21.14 -0.35 11.45
C ILE A 26 -19.97 -1.16 12.01
N ARG A 27 -20.10 -1.73 13.21
CA ARG A 27 -19.06 -2.60 13.81
C ARG A 27 -18.75 -3.80 12.93
N HIS A 28 -19.78 -4.44 12.37
CA HIS A 28 -19.60 -5.57 11.47
C HIS A 28 -18.80 -5.19 10.20
N VAL A 29 -19.17 -4.08 9.55
CA VAL A 29 -18.45 -3.56 8.39
C VAL A 29 -17.01 -3.18 8.74
N GLN A 30 -16.77 -2.58 9.92
CA GLN A 30 -15.42 -2.28 10.41
C GLN A 30 -14.61 -3.56 10.59
N THR A 31 -15.18 -4.61 11.19
CA THR A 31 -14.51 -5.91 11.35
C THR A 31 -14.15 -6.53 10.00
N ILE A 32 -15.07 -6.53 9.03
CA ILE A 32 -14.78 -7.04 7.68
C ILE A 32 -13.67 -6.23 7.02
N ARG A 33 -13.69 -4.90 7.13
CA ARG A 33 -12.62 -4.03 6.61
C ARG A 33 -11.27 -4.37 7.24
N GLU A 34 -11.22 -4.57 8.54
CA GLU A 34 -10.02 -4.94 9.27
C GLU A 34 -9.49 -6.31 8.81
N GLN A 35 -10.39 -7.29 8.66
CA GLN A 35 -10.06 -8.63 8.16
C GLN A 35 -9.54 -8.58 6.72
N LEU A 36 -10.19 -7.83 5.84
CA LEU A 36 -9.77 -7.66 4.45
C LEU A 36 -8.39 -6.99 4.38
N ARG A 37 -8.17 -5.91 5.15
CA ARG A 37 -6.87 -5.23 5.24
C ARG A 37 -5.78 -6.18 5.73
N LYS A 38 -6.07 -6.97 6.77
CA LYS A 38 -5.14 -7.96 7.31
C LYS A 38 -4.80 -9.03 6.28
N ARG A 39 -5.81 -9.58 5.61
CA ARG A 39 -5.65 -10.62 4.58
C ARG A 39 -4.85 -10.09 3.40
N PHE A 40 -5.27 -8.95 2.84
CA PHE A 40 -4.57 -8.30 1.73
C PHE A 40 -3.11 -8.04 2.09
N ARG A 41 -2.82 -7.47 3.27
CA ARG A 41 -1.44 -7.19 3.69
C ARG A 41 -0.61 -8.47 3.86
N ILE A 42 -1.16 -9.55 4.41
CA ILE A 42 -0.42 -10.80 4.61
C ILE A 42 -0.18 -11.52 3.28
N GLU A 43 -1.22 -11.67 2.47
CA GLU A 43 -1.15 -12.39 1.20
C GLU A 43 -0.32 -11.62 0.18
N TYR A 44 -0.56 -10.31 0.00
CA TYR A 44 0.15 -9.48 -0.96
C TYR A 44 1.64 -9.34 -0.62
N LEU A 45 1.98 -9.01 0.63
CA LEU A 45 3.41 -8.94 1.03
C LEU A 45 4.08 -10.32 0.96
N GLY A 46 3.32 -11.39 1.20
CA GLY A 46 3.80 -12.77 1.01
C GLY A 46 4.16 -13.05 -0.44
N GLN A 47 3.26 -12.71 -1.37
CA GLN A 47 3.47 -12.84 -2.81
C GLN A 47 4.65 -12.00 -3.30
N LEU A 48 4.77 -10.74 -2.84
CA LEU A 48 5.90 -9.88 -3.17
C LEU A 48 7.24 -10.47 -2.72
N ARG A 49 7.28 -11.08 -1.54
CA ARG A 49 8.47 -11.77 -1.04
C ARG A 49 8.82 -12.98 -1.89
N GLU A 50 7.83 -13.80 -2.24
CA GLU A 50 8.02 -14.96 -3.10
C GLU A 50 8.54 -14.53 -4.49
N GLN A 51 7.95 -13.50 -5.08
CA GLN A 51 8.38 -12.92 -6.36
C GLN A 51 9.82 -12.40 -6.29
N THR A 52 10.22 -11.75 -5.19
CA THR A 52 11.57 -11.22 -4.99
C THR A 52 12.61 -12.32 -4.76
N GLN A 53 12.25 -13.37 -4.01
CA GLN A 53 13.14 -14.52 -3.77
C GLN A 53 13.28 -15.43 -5.00
N CYS A 54 12.22 -15.53 -5.80
CA CYS A 54 12.25 -16.23 -7.08
C CYS A 54 12.98 -15.37 -8.12
N HIS A 55 14.31 -15.25 -7.98
CA HIS A 55 15.23 -14.46 -8.80
C HIS A 55 15.06 -14.62 -10.33
N ARG A 56 14.42 -15.70 -10.79
CA ARG A 56 14.15 -15.96 -12.23
C ARG A 56 13.00 -15.13 -12.81
N LYS A 57 12.10 -14.60 -11.97
CA LYS A 57 10.91 -13.82 -12.41
C LYS A 57 10.89 -12.39 -11.91
N SER A 58 11.83 -12.01 -11.03
CA SER A 58 11.89 -10.67 -10.45
C SER A 58 12.62 -9.69 -11.36
N ARG A 59 11.99 -8.56 -11.65
CA ARG A 59 12.61 -7.44 -12.36
C ARG A 59 13.77 -6.86 -11.51
N PRO A 60 14.91 -6.50 -12.12
CA PRO A 60 15.99 -5.84 -11.39
C PRO A 60 15.52 -4.49 -10.83
N LEU A 61 15.96 -4.19 -9.61
CA LEU A 61 15.69 -2.91 -8.94
C LEU A 61 16.31 -1.76 -9.74
N THR A 62 15.58 -0.66 -9.90
CA THR A 62 16.11 0.55 -10.52
C THR A 62 16.18 1.72 -9.53
N VAL A 63 17.10 2.65 -9.79
CA VAL A 63 17.21 3.87 -8.99
C VAL A 63 15.97 4.73 -9.26
N GLY A 64 15.36 5.26 -8.20
CA GLY A 64 14.12 6.04 -8.27
C GLY A 64 12.84 5.26 -7.99
N GLU A 65 12.88 3.92 -8.00
CA GLU A 65 11.70 3.11 -7.70
C GLU A 65 11.27 3.15 -6.23
N VAL A 66 9.96 3.03 -6.04
CA VAL A 66 9.34 2.92 -4.72
C VAL A 66 9.26 1.45 -4.31
N VAL A 67 9.80 1.16 -3.13
CA VAL A 67 9.96 -0.18 -2.60
C VAL A 67 9.50 -0.23 -1.14
N VAL A 68 8.92 -1.36 -0.75
CA VAL A 68 8.62 -1.67 0.65
C VAL A 68 9.87 -2.26 1.30
N VAL A 69 10.26 -1.70 2.44
CA VAL A 69 11.43 -2.17 3.19
C VAL A 69 11.00 -3.12 4.30
N GLU A 70 11.54 -4.33 4.27
CA GLU A 70 11.40 -5.25 5.40
C GLU A 70 12.16 -4.71 6.62
N ASN A 71 11.42 -4.49 7.69
CA ASN A 71 11.98 -4.21 9.00
C ASN A 71 11.66 -5.36 9.96
N SER A 72 12.71 -6.05 10.42
CA SER A 72 12.61 -7.21 11.31
C SER A 72 12.05 -6.89 12.70
N LEU A 73 12.11 -5.62 13.13
CA LEU A 73 11.62 -5.18 14.44
C LEU A 73 10.11 -4.90 14.45
N THR A 74 9.51 -4.76 13.28
CA THR A 74 8.12 -4.33 13.13
C THR A 74 7.29 -5.38 12.42
N ASN A 75 6.01 -5.49 12.79
CA ASN A 75 5.05 -6.32 12.06
C ASN A 75 5.04 -5.96 10.57
N ARG A 76 4.77 -6.94 9.69
CA ARG A 76 4.70 -6.74 8.22
C ARG A 76 3.80 -5.59 7.81
N THR A 77 2.75 -5.37 8.60
CA THR A 77 1.78 -4.29 8.52
C THR A 77 2.39 -2.88 8.64
N LEU A 78 3.61 -2.76 9.17
CA LEU A 78 4.31 -1.49 9.46
C LEU A 78 5.59 -1.31 8.65
N TRP A 79 5.79 -2.13 7.61
CA TRP A 79 6.92 -1.95 6.71
C TRP A 79 6.82 -0.61 5.98
N SER A 80 7.92 0.14 6.01
CA SER A 80 7.98 1.49 5.46
C SER A 80 8.08 1.46 3.94
N LEU A 81 7.34 2.37 3.30
CA LEU A 81 7.50 2.70 1.89
C LEU A 81 8.67 3.64 1.73
N THR A 82 9.58 3.33 0.81
CA THR A 82 10.81 4.10 0.61
C THR A 82 11.14 4.20 -0.87
N ARG A 83 12.01 5.15 -1.23
CA ARG A 83 12.51 5.27 -2.60
C ARG A 83 13.97 4.86 -2.69
N VAL A 84 14.33 4.07 -3.71
CA VAL A 84 15.72 3.70 -3.97
C VAL A 84 16.50 4.92 -4.46
N ILE A 85 17.57 5.28 -3.75
CA ILE A 85 18.46 6.39 -4.12
C ILE A 85 19.66 5.88 -4.90
N GLN A 86 20.20 4.73 -4.50
CA GLN A 86 21.44 4.20 -5.08
C GLN A 86 21.48 2.68 -5.00
N LEU A 87 21.99 2.04 -6.04
CA LEU A 87 22.28 0.62 -6.08
C LEU A 87 23.80 0.42 -5.93
N ILE A 88 24.21 -0.45 -5.01
CA ILE A 88 25.61 -0.70 -4.71
C ILE A 88 25.99 -2.10 -5.21
N PRO A 89 26.70 -2.21 -6.35
CA PRO A 89 27.19 -3.49 -6.83
C PRO A 89 28.37 -3.99 -6.01
N GLY A 90 28.48 -5.31 -5.87
CA GLY A 90 29.68 -5.96 -5.33
C GLY A 90 30.82 -6.00 -6.36
N LYS A 91 31.95 -6.61 -5.97
CA LYS A 91 33.12 -6.79 -6.86
C LYS A 91 32.78 -7.54 -8.15
N ASP A 92 31.81 -8.46 -8.09
CA ASP A 92 31.35 -9.27 -9.23
C ASP A 92 30.30 -8.55 -10.10
N GLY A 93 30.07 -7.25 -9.91
CA GLY A 93 29.05 -6.47 -10.62
C GLY A 93 27.61 -6.71 -10.17
N HIS A 94 27.36 -7.71 -9.33
CA HIS A 94 26.02 -8.06 -8.85
C HIS A 94 25.54 -7.11 -7.74
N ILE A 95 24.34 -6.56 -7.90
CA ILE A 95 23.71 -5.66 -6.94
C ILE A 95 23.16 -6.47 -5.77
N ARG A 96 23.76 -6.32 -4.59
CA ARG A 96 23.34 -7.01 -3.36
C ARG A 96 22.73 -6.06 -2.33
N VAL A 97 23.06 -4.78 -2.42
CA VAL A 97 22.68 -3.76 -1.45
C VAL A 97 22.18 -2.52 -2.18
N ALA A 98 21.14 -1.90 -1.63
CA ALA A 98 20.65 -0.61 -2.08
C ALA A 98 20.57 0.38 -0.92
N ARG A 99 20.72 1.65 -1.24
CA ARG A 99 20.46 2.76 -0.34
C ARG A 99 19.08 3.31 -0.65
N VAL A 100 18.23 3.39 0.36
CA VAL A 100 16.84 3.84 0.26
C VAL A 100 16.61 5.07 1.13
N LYS A 101 15.70 5.94 0.68
CA LYS A 101 15.25 7.12 1.41
C LYS A 101 13.99 6.80 2.19
N THR A 102 14.07 6.85 3.51
CA THR A 102 12.94 6.81 4.44
C THR A 102 12.59 8.23 4.88
N GLU A 103 11.40 8.43 5.46
CA GLU A 103 10.98 9.71 6.05
C GLU A 103 12.00 10.28 7.06
N THR A 104 12.63 9.39 7.84
CA THR A 104 13.58 9.76 8.90
C THR A 104 15.02 9.90 8.42
N GLY A 105 15.35 9.49 7.17
CA GLY A 105 16.70 9.56 6.65
C GLY A 105 17.03 8.45 5.64
N GLU A 106 18.32 8.27 5.38
CA GLU A 106 18.81 7.24 4.46
C GLU A 106 19.12 5.94 5.18
N LEU A 107 18.76 4.82 4.55
CA LEU A 107 18.97 3.50 5.09
C LEU A 107 19.63 2.60 4.04
N VAL A 108 20.61 1.81 4.47
CA VAL A 108 21.24 0.81 3.61
C VAL A 108 20.62 -0.55 3.92
N ARG A 109 20.08 -1.20 2.89
CA ARG A 109 19.42 -2.50 3.03
C ARG A 109 19.80 -3.47 1.92
N PRO A 110 19.92 -4.78 2.22
CA PRO A 110 20.08 -5.80 1.20
C PRO A 110 18.88 -5.81 0.25
N VAL A 111 19.11 -6.04 -1.03
CA VAL A 111 18.04 -6.10 -2.06
C VAL A 111 17.02 -7.18 -1.73
N GLN A 112 17.43 -8.29 -1.09
CA GLN A 112 16.53 -9.36 -0.66
C GLN A 112 15.46 -8.92 0.35
N ARG A 113 15.64 -7.76 1.00
CA ARG A 113 14.71 -7.16 1.97
C ARG A 113 13.95 -5.97 1.40
N LEU A 114 14.05 -5.74 0.10
CA LEU A 114 13.36 -4.68 -0.61
C LEU A 114 12.37 -5.33 -1.57
N TYR A 115 11.10 -4.94 -1.46
CA TYR A 115 10.01 -5.51 -2.24
C TYR A 115 9.43 -4.45 -3.17
N ASN A 116 9.37 -4.76 -4.47
CA ASN A 116 8.84 -3.86 -5.49
C ASN A 116 7.32 -3.83 -5.46
N LEU A 117 6.70 -2.66 -5.68
CA LEU A 117 5.24 -2.52 -5.65
C LEU A 117 4.54 -2.75 -6.99
N GLU A 118 5.22 -3.38 -7.96
CA GLU A 118 4.71 -3.55 -9.34
C GLU A 118 4.29 -2.25 -10.04
N LEU A 119 4.66 -1.08 -9.49
CA LEU A 119 4.36 0.23 -10.05
C LEU A 119 5.37 0.56 -11.15
N GLN A 120 4.89 0.73 -12.38
CA GLN A 120 5.65 1.32 -13.47
C GLN A 120 5.18 2.76 -13.67
N GLU A 121 6.10 3.73 -13.58
CA GLU A 121 5.91 4.98 -14.32
C GLU A 121 6.03 4.61 -15.79
N GLN A 122 4.89 4.37 -16.44
CA GLN A 122 4.83 4.54 -17.88
C GLN A 122 5.03 6.03 -18.10
N GLU A 123 6.13 6.43 -18.74
CA GLU A 123 6.23 7.77 -19.31
C GLU A 123 5.06 7.93 -20.27
N ILE A 124 3.99 8.55 -19.78
CA ILE A 124 2.91 9.04 -20.62
C ILE A 124 3.59 10.11 -21.47
N ASN A 125 3.96 9.74 -22.69
CA ASN A 125 4.50 10.64 -23.68
C ASN A 125 3.39 11.63 -24.05
N LEU A 126 3.19 12.64 -23.20
CA LEU A 126 2.35 13.78 -23.53
C LEU A 126 3.00 14.47 -24.73
N PRO A 127 2.28 14.65 -25.85
CA PRO A 127 2.83 15.39 -26.98
C PRO A 127 3.26 16.76 -26.48
N LYS A 128 4.53 17.09 -26.68
CA LYS A 128 5.05 18.44 -26.41
C LYS A 128 4.28 19.40 -27.30
N ILE A 129 3.53 20.31 -26.68
CA ILE A 129 2.81 21.42 -27.33
C ILE A 129 3.84 22.44 -27.82
#